data_AF-A0A7X6ZNH1-F1
#
_entry.id   AF-A0A7X6ZNH1-F1
#
_cell.length_a   1.000
_cell.length_b   1.000
_cell.length_c   1.000
_cell.angle_alpha   90.00
_cell.angle_beta   90.00
_cell.angle_gamma   90.00
#
_symmetry.space_group_name_H-M   'P 1'
#
loop_
_entity.id
_entity.type
_entity.pdbx_description
1 polymer ?
#
loop_
_entity_poly.entity_id
_entity_poly.type
_entity_poly.pdbx_seq_one_letter_code
_entity_poly.pdbx_strand_id
1 'polypeptide(L)'
;MNVLVTAGPTREALDPVRFISNRSSGKMGYALAAAAHGAGHRVRLISGPVALPPPEGVNVIPVVSADDMLTAVEKNLAWCDLLIMAAAVVDWRPRKPARHKWKKSQGPPVIEWEPTPDILSAIAPRKTPRQVFCGFAAETRALAREAKRKLREKNLDAIAANDVSRADRGFDAARNELAVFFADGAARHIPLASKAVCARRLLAWLENLVEKKVKNNSKNS
;
A
#
# COMPACT_ATOMS: atom_id res chain seq x y z
N MET A 1 -16.62 10.27 -1.29
CA MET A 1 -15.77 10.06 -0.09
C MET A 1 -14.34 10.51 -0.37
N ASN A 2 -13.53 10.58 0.68
CA ASN A 2 -12.10 10.89 0.61
C ASN A 2 -11.30 9.58 0.62
N VAL A 3 -10.53 9.34 -0.45
CA VAL A 3 -9.72 8.12 -0.63
C VAL A 3 -8.25 8.45 -0.52
N LEU A 4 -7.56 7.80 0.41
CA LEU A 4 -6.11 7.86 0.57
C LEU A 4 -5.50 6.57 0.03
N VAL A 5 -4.55 6.69 -0.90
CA VAL A 5 -3.86 5.54 -1.50
C VAL A 5 -2.36 5.69 -1.24
N THR A 6 -1.70 4.62 -0.81
CA THR A 6 -0.22 4.55 -0.88
C THR A 6 0.20 3.73 -2.10
N ALA A 7 1.27 4.16 -2.77
CA ALA A 7 1.79 3.47 -3.94
C ALA A 7 3.31 3.60 -4.08
N GLY A 8 3.89 2.74 -4.92
CA GLY A 8 5.32 2.74 -5.22
C GLY A 8 6.16 2.04 -4.14
N PRO A 9 7.47 1.93 -4.36
CA PRO A 9 8.41 1.39 -3.39
C PRO A 9 8.86 2.48 -2.40
N THR A 10 9.30 2.10 -1.20
CA THR A 10 10.18 2.99 -0.40
C THR A 10 11.65 2.76 -0.75
N ARG A 11 12.51 3.71 -0.42
CA ARG A 11 13.96 3.67 -0.62
C ARG A 11 14.67 4.01 0.68
N GLU A 12 15.34 3.03 1.27
CA GLU A 12 16.08 3.19 2.52
C GLU A 12 17.56 3.46 2.18
N ALA A 13 18.07 4.63 2.56
CA ALA A 13 19.41 5.07 2.19
C ALA A 13 20.50 4.19 2.81
N LEU A 14 21.47 3.78 2.00
CA LEU A 14 22.72 3.15 2.44
C LEU A 14 23.81 4.21 2.64
N ASP A 15 23.93 5.09 1.64
CA ASP A 15 24.78 6.26 1.58
C ASP A 15 24.05 7.34 0.72
N PRO A 16 24.61 8.53 0.47
CA PRO A 16 23.92 9.57 -0.32
C PRO A 16 23.62 9.20 -1.78
N VAL A 17 24.12 8.07 -2.29
CA VAL A 17 24.01 7.64 -3.69
C VAL A 17 23.26 6.31 -3.82
N ARG A 18 23.27 5.47 -2.80
CA ARG A 18 22.76 4.10 -2.83
C ARG A 18 21.64 3.92 -1.81
N PHE A 19 20.70 3.06 -2.14
CA PHE A 19 19.56 2.72 -1.30
C PHE A 19 19.16 1.27 -1.51
N ILE A 20 18.38 0.74 -0.56
CA ILE A 20 17.63 -0.50 -0.73
C ILE A 20 16.19 -0.18 -1.05
N SER A 21 15.62 -0.96 -1.95
CA SER A 21 14.25 -0.83 -2.41
C SER A 21 13.72 -2.20 -2.85
N ASN A 22 12.46 -2.23 -3.25
CA ASN A 22 11.84 -3.42 -3.84
C ASN A 22 11.45 -3.14 -5.30
N ARG A 23 11.02 -4.18 -6.01
CA ARG A 23 10.71 -4.12 -7.45
C ARG A 23 9.33 -3.52 -7.75
N SER A 24 8.70 -2.83 -6.82
CA SER A 24 7.39 -2.23 -7.04
C SER A 24 7.46 -1.14 -8.11
N SER A 25 6.65 -1.28 -9.16
CA SER A 25 6.47 -0.24 -10.18
C SER A 25 5.51 0.86 -9.75
N GLY A 26 4.75 0.66 -8.67
CA GLY A 26 3.64 1.53 -8.25
C GLY A 26 2.37 1.44 -9.11
N LYS A 27 2.39 0.73 -10.25
CA LYS A 27 1.30 0.69 -11.23
C LYS A 27 -0.07 0.31 -10.62
N MET A 28 -0.10 -0.59 -9.64
CA MET A 28 -1.36 -1.01 -9.00
C MET A 28 -1.97 0.12 -8.16
N GLY A 29 -1.18 0.78 -7.31
CA GLY A 29 -1.63 1.92 -6.51
C GLY A 29 -2.05 3.12 -7.36
N TYR A 30 -1.33 3.40 -8.44
CA TYR A 30 -1.70 4.45 -9.39
C TYR A 30 -3.02 4.13 -10.10
N ALA A 31 -3.24 2.86 -10.50
CA ALA A 31 -4.51 2.44 -11.09
C ALA A 31 -5.68 2.56 -10.09
N LEU A 32 -5.45 2.29 -8.80
CA LEU A 32 -6.44 2.47 -7.74
C LEU A 32 -6.78 3.95 -7.52
N ALA A 33 -5.77 4.82 -7.47
CA ALA A 33 -5.97 6.26 -7.36
C ALA A 33 -6.75 6.82 -8.56
N ALA A 34 -6.40 6.42 -9.78
CA ALA A 34 -7.11 6.81 -10.99
C ALA A 34 -8.56 6.29 -11.01
N ALA A 35 -8.78 5.03 -10.61
CA ALA A 35 -10.12 4.46 -10.52
C ALA A 35 -10.99 5.20 -9.49
N ALA A 36 -10.42 5.54 -8.33
CA ALA A 36 -11.13 6.30 -7.29
C ALA A 36 -11.50 7.71 -7.76
N HIS A 37 -10.59 8.39 -8.45
CA HIS A 37 -10.89 9.70 -9.02
C HIS A 37 -11.96 9.62 -10.11
N GLY A 38 -11.86 8.65 -11.01
CA GLY A 38 -12.86 8.41 -12.07
C GLY A 38 -14.25 8.02 -11.55
N ALA A 39 -14.34 7.50 -10.32
CA ALA A 39 -15.60 7.26 -9.61
C ALA A 39 -16.13 8.51 -8.87
N GLY A 40 -15.52 9.69 -9.07
CA GLY A 40 -15.94 10.96 -8.48
C GLY A 40 -15.47 11.17 -7.04
N HIS A 41 -14.46 10.44 -6.57
CA HIS A 41 -13.92 10.63 -5.23
C HIS A 41 -12.81 11.70 -5.18
N ARG A 42 -12.61 12.28 -4.00
CA ARG A 42 -11.44 13.11 -3.71
C ARG A 42 -10.30 12.18 -3.35
N VAL A 43 -9.17 12.28 -4.06
CA VAL A 43 -8.06 11.31 -3.90
C VAL A 43 -6.78 12.02 -3.49
N ARG A 44 -6.12 11.47 -2.47
CA ARG A 44 -4.72 11.74 -2.14
C ARG A 44 -3.90 10.48 -2.38
N LEU A 45 -2.79 10.61 -3.09
CA LEU A 45 -1.88 9.52 -3.41
C LEU A 45 -0.53 9.78 -2.76
N ILE A 46 -0.20 9.04 -1.70
CA ILE A 46 1.14 9.04 -1.11
C ILE A 46 2.02 8.11 -1.95
N SER A 47 2.95 8.69 -2.70
CA SER A 47 3.75 7.95 -3.67
C SER A 47 5.21 7.88 -3.26
N GLY A 48 5.70 6.65 -3.11
CA GLY A 48 7.13 6.37 -3.18
C GLY A 48 7.71 6.65 -4.57
N PRO A 49 9.05 6.57 -4.75
CA PRO A 49 9.69 6.98 -5.99
C PRO A 49 9.38 6.04 -7.17
N VAL A 50 8.67 6.55 -8.17
CA VAL A 50 8.28 5.85 -9.41
C VAL A 50 8.43 6.76 -10.62
N ALA A 51 8.49 6.18 -11.83
CA ALA A 51 8.57 6.91 -13.10
C ALA A 51 7.19 7.04 -13.80
N LEU A 52 6.11 6.87 -13.05
CA LEU A 52 4.74 6.94 -13.59
C LEU A 52 4.25 8.39 -13.60
N PRO A 53 3.53 8.82 -14.65
CA PRO A 53 2.86 10.12 -14.61
C PRO A 53 1.80 10.13 -13.50
N PRO A 54 1.64 11.25 -12.76
CA PRO A 54 0.59 11.37 -11.77
C PRO A 54 -0.79 11.26 -12.46
N PRO A 55 -1.77 10.54 -11.88
CA PRO A 55 -3.11 10.52 -12.43
C PRO A 55 -3.73 11.91 -12.38
N GLU A 56 -4.46 12.29 -13.44
CA GLU A 56 -5.16 13.57 -13.52
C GLU A 56 -6.15 13.73 -12.35
N GLY A 57 -6.25 14.95 -11.80
CA GLY A 57 -7.15 15.28 -10.69
C GLY A 57 -6.82 14.65 -9.34
N VAL A 58 -5.73 13.88 -9.24
CA VAL A 58 -5.25 13.28 -7.98
C VAL A 58 -4.19 14.16 -7.32
N ASN A 59 -4.35 14.45 -6.02
CA ASN A 59 -3.33 15.14 -5.25
C ASN A 59 -2.21 14.16 -4.84
N VAL A 60 -1.01 14.31 -5.41
CA VAL A 60 0.13 13.42 -5.15
C VAL A 60 1.04 14.01 -4.07
N ILE A 61 1.35 13.18 -3.07
CA ILE A 61 2.25 13.49 -1.95
C ILE A 61 3.49 12.60 -2.10
N PRO A 62 4.62 13.14 -2.59
CA PRO A 62 5.83 12.35 -2.77
C PRO A 62 6.49 12.03 -1.42
N VAL A 63 6.97 10.79 -1.28
CA VAL A 63 7.74 10.29 -0.13
C VAL A 63 8.90 9.44 -0.62
N VAL A 64 9.93 9.26 0.20
CA VAL A 64 11.10 8.44 -0.17
C VAL A 64 11.21 7.21 0.70
N SER A 65 11.23 7.37 2.01
CA SER A 65 11.44 6.30 2.99
C SER A 65 10.14 5.76 3.60
N ALA A 66 10.25 4.65 4.34
CA ALA A 66 9.17 4.14 5.17
C ALA A 66 8.71 5.14 6.24
N ASP A 67 9.63 5.91 6.84
CA ASP A 67 9.31 6.95 7.82
C ASP A 67 8.55 8.13 7.20
N ASP A 68 8.96 8.56 6.00
CA ASP A 68 8.26 9.61 5.25
C ASP A 68 6.83 9.16 4.93
N MET A 69 6.69 7.91 4.50
CA MET A 69 5.39 7.32 4.18
C MET A 69 4.51 7.19 5.41
N LEU A 70 5.04 6.73 6.55
CA LEU A 70 4.31 6.69 7.82
C LEU A 70 3.81 8.09 8.18
N THR A 71 4.72 9.06 8.22
CA THR A 71 4.41 10.46 8.55
C THR A 71 3.33 11.03 7.64
N ALA A 72 3.42 10.77 6.33
CA ALA A 72 2.43 11.22 5.37
C ALA A 72 1.07 10.54 5.60
N VAL A 73 1.04 9.23 5.88
CA VAL A 73 -0.21 8.51 6.17
C VAL A 73 -0.86 9.06 7.42
N GLU A 74 -0.11 9.25 8.50
CA GLU A 74 -0.62 9.78 9.77
C GLU A 74 -1.22 11.18 9.63
N LYS A 75 -0.55 12.07 8.90
CA LYS A 75 -1.03 13.43 8.62
C LYS A 75 -2.33 13.47 7.81
N ASN A 76 -2.59 12.43 7.01
CA ASN A 76 -3.76 12.36 6.13
C ASN A 76 -4.85 11.42 6.66
N LEU A 77 -4.62 10.73 7.77
CA LEU A 77 -5.51 9.69 8.25
C LEU A 77 -6.89 10.24 8.63
N ALA A 78 -6.95 11.36 9.33
CA ALA A 78 -8.22 11.99 9.72
C ALA A 78 -9.05 12.51 8.52
N TRP A 79 -8.41 12.72 7.37
CA TRP A 79 -9.07 13.22 6.17
C TRP A 79 -9.76 12.10 5.37
N CYS A 80 -9.28 10.86 5.42
CA CYS A 80 -9.78 9.80 4.55
C CYS A 80 -10.90 8.96 5.19
N ASP A 81 -11.87 8.57 4.36
CA ASP A 81 -12.89 7.56 4.70
C ASP A 81 -12.39 6.15 4.32
N LEU A 82 -11.60 6.06 3.24
CA LEU A 82 -11.02 4.83 2.72
C LEU A 82 -9.50 4.98 2.58
N LEU A 83 -8.75 4.10 3.24
CA LEU A 83 -7.30 3.95 3.09
C LEU A 83 -6.98 2.67 2.32
N ILE A 84 -6.20 2.78 1.23
CA ILE A 84 -5.71 1.65 0.44
C ILE A 84 -4.18 1.63 0.49
N MET A 85 -3.61 0.68 1.24
CA MET A 85 -2.18 0.54 1.46
C MET A 85 -1.54 -0.36 0.39
N ALA A 86 -1.34 0.18 -0.82
CA ALA A 86 -0.79 -0.55 -1.97
C ALA A 86 0.71 -0.27 -2.25
N ALA A 87 1.37 0.54 -1.40
CA ALA A 87 2.81 0.71 -1.46
C ALA A 87 3.54 -0.56 -1.04
N ALA A 88 4.73 -0.76 -1.61
CA ALA A 88 5.67 -1.77 -1.18
C ALA A 88 6.69 -1.10 -0.27
N VAL A 89 6.49 -1.22 1.04
CA VAL A 89 7.43 -0.71 2.05
C VAL A 89 8.56 -1.71 2.20
N VAL A 90 9.81 -1.24 2.20
CA VAL A 90 10.99 -2.06 2.50
C VAL A 90 10.97 -2.42 3.98
N ASP A 91 11.20 -3.69 4.34
CA ASP A 91 11.10 -4.15 5.74
C ASP A 91 12.30 -3.80 6.64
N TRP A 92 13.46 -3.50 6.04
CA TRP A 92 14.73 -3.29 6.74
C TRP A 92 15.47 -2.07 6.21
N ARG A 93 16.15 -1.37 7.12
CA ARG A 93 17.03 -0.24 6.80
C ARG A 93 18.37 -0.37 7.52
N PRO A 94 19.43 0.31 7.05
CA PRO A 94 20.66 0.43 7.82
C PRO A 94 20.40 1.17 9.13
N ARG A 95 20.86 0.60 10.24
CA ARG A 95 20.82 1.24 11.57
C ARG A 95 21.55 2.59 11.60
N LYS A 96 22.61 2.71 10.80
CA LYS A 96 23.40 3.95 10.63
C LYS A 96 23.73 4.14 9.15
N PRO A 97 22.90 4.85 8.37
CA PRO A 97 23.23 5.19 6.99
C PRO A 97 24.48 6.07 6.93
N ALA A 98 25.32 5.86 5.93
CA ALA A 98 26.57 6.59 5.81
C ALA A 98 26.36 8.02 5.31
N ARG A 99 27.11 8.97 5.87
CA ARG A 99 27.07 10.39 5.45
C ARG A 99 27.80 10.66 4.14
N HIS A 100 28.68 9.76 3.72
CA HIS A 100 29.49 9.89 2.51
C HIS A 100 29.37 8.62 1.68
N LYS A 101 29.48 8.78 0.35
CA LYS A 101 29.49 7.68 -0.61
C LYS A 101 30.58 6.67 -0.24
N TRP A 102 30.22 5.39 -0.09
CA TRP A 102 31.24 4.38 0.21
C TRP A 102 32.20 4.20 -0.96
N LYS A 103 33.50 4.16 -0.66
CA LYS A 103 34.57 3.98 -1.64
C LYS A 103 34.88 2.50 -1.80
N LYS A 104 35.07 2.05 -3.05
CA LYS A 104 35.46 0.67 -3.36
C LYS A 104 36.78 0.27 -2.67
N SER A 105 37.69 1.21 -2.47
CA SER A 105 38.98 1.01 -1.82
C SER A 105 38.89 0.66 -0.32
N GLN A 106 37.74 0.87 0.32
CA GLN A 106 37.51 0.55 1.74
C GLN A 106 37.09 -0.91 1.96
N GLY A 107 37.00 -1.70 0.90
CA GLY A 107 36.48 -3.06 0.95
C GLY A 107 34.94 -3.12 1.00
N PRO A 108 34.36 -4.33 1.12
CA PRO A 108 32.92 -4.49 1.22
C PRO A 108 32.40 -3.90 2.55
N PRO A 109 31.31 -3.11 2.52
CA PRO A 109 30.74 -2.55 3.75
C PRO A 109 30.04 -3.64 4.56
N VAL A 110 30.20 -3.57 5.88
CA VAL A 110 29.35 -4.31 6.83
C VAL A 110 28.18 -3.41 7.20
N ILE A 111 26.96 -3.90 7.06
CA ILE A 111 25.74 -3.14 7.34
C ILE A 111 25.00 -3.80 8.50
N GLU A 112 24.81 -3.05 9.58
CA GLU A 112 23.88 -3.40 10.64
C GLU A 112 22.46 -3.02 10.23
N TRP A 113 21.54 -3.98 10.27
CA TRP A 113 20.15 -3.80 9.87
C TRP A 113 19.24 -3.57 11.07
N GLU A 114 18.22 -2.75 10.88
CA GLU A 114 17.08 -2.64 11.80
C GLU A 114 15.77 -2.61 11.01
N PRO A 115 14.65 -3.05 11.60
CA PRO A 115 13.35 -3.02 10.92
C PRO A 115 12.89 -1.57 10.68
N THR A 116 12.24 -1.35 9.54
CA THR A 116 11.48 -0.11 9.28
C THR A 116 10.17 -0.08 10.07
N PRO A 117 9.53 1.10 10.22
CA PRO A 117 8.21 1.15 10.84
C PRO A 117 7.17 0.32 10.08
N ASP A 118 6.37 -0.45 10.83
CA ASP A 118 5.19 -1.09 10.31
C ASP A 118 4.02 -0.07 10.30
N ILE A 119 3.79 0.53 9.13
CA ILE A 119 2.82 1.62 8.97
C ILE A 119 1.41 1.18 9.40
N LEU A 120 0.99 -0.02 9.01
CA LEU A 120 -0.34 -0.53 9.34
C LEU A 120 -0.51 -0.74 10.85
N SER A 121 0.50 -1.32 11.51
CA SER A 121 0.48 -1.46 12.97
C SER A 121 0.47 -0.12 13.69
N ALA A 122 1.21 0.87 13.19
CA ALA A 122 1.25 2.20 13.80
C ALA A 122 -0.11 2.92 13.73
N ILE A 123 -0.85 2.78 12.62
CA ILE A 123 -2.11 3.50 12.42
C ILE A 123 -3.36 2.72 12.82
N ALA A 124 -3.29 1.39 12.94
CA ALA A 124 -4.43 0.53 13.26
C ALA A 124 -5.21 0.96 14.52
N PRO A 125 -4.57 1.38 15.63
CA PRO A 125 -5.27 1.87 16.83
C PRO A 125 -6.01 3.21 16.61
N ARG A 126 -5.66 3.97 15.58
CA ARG A 126 -6.21 5.30 15.27
C ARG A 126 -7.41 5.23 14.32
N LYS A 127 -7.75 4.04 13.83
CA LYS A 127 -8.86 3.80 12.91
C LYS A 127 -10.20 4.07 13.58
N THR A 128 -10.99 4.96 12.98
CA THR A 128 -12.34 5.24 13.48
C THR A 128 -13.37 4.21 12.97
N PRO A 129 -14.53 4.06 13.64
CA PRO A 129 -15.58 3.14 13.20
C PRO A 129 -16.13 3.42 11.78
N ARG A 130 -15.98 4.64 11.27
CA ARG A 130 -16.44 5.02 9.92
C ARG A 130 -15.41 4.73 8.83
N GLN A 131 -14.15 4.51 9.19
CA GLN A 131 -13.07 4.31 8.22
C GLN A 131 -12.94 2.85 7.77
N VAL A 132 -12.57 2.69 6.50
CA VAL A 132 -12.22 1.41 5.90
C VAL A 132 -10.73 1.38 5.57
N PHE A 133 -10.01 0.39 6.08
CA PHE A 133 -8.61 0.14 5.75
C PHE A 133 -8.49 -1.13 4.91
N CYS A 134 -7.90 -0.98 3.72
CA CYS A 134 -7.57 -2.08 2.81
C CYS A 134 -6.05 -2.22 2.71
N GLY A 135 -5.52 -3.37 3.12
CA GLY A 135 -4.11 -3.72 2.94
C GLY A 135 -3.84 -4.40 1.60
N PHE A 136 -2.58 -4.40 1.17
CA PHE A 136 -2.10 -5.27 0.10
C PHE A 136 -1.07 -6.27 0.62
N ALA A 137 -1.09 -7.49 0.07
CA ALA A 137 -0.09 -8.50 0.34
C ALA A 137 0.42 -9.12 -0.97
N ALA A 138 1.74 -9.09 -1.15
CA ALA A 138 2.41 -9.88 -2.17
C ALA A 138 2.99 -11.11 -1.49
N GLU A 139 2.47 -12.29 -1.82
CA GLU A 139 2.93 -13.55 -1.22
C GLU A 139 3.41 -14.49 -2.32
N THR A 140 4.39 -15.33 -2.00
CA THR A 140 4.88 -16.38 -2.93
C THR A 140 4.40 -17.78 -2.52
N ARG A 141 3.91 -17.93 -1.28
CA ARG A 141 3.42 -19.18 -0.70
C ARG A 141 2.28 -18.91 0.27
N ALA A 142 1.37 -19.86 0.42
CA ALA A 142 0.29 -19.83 1.43
C ALA A 142 -0.53 -18.52 1.46
N LEU A 143 -0.78 -17.92 0.30
CA LEU A 143 -1.35 -16.58 0.12
C LEU A 143 -2.59 -16.32 0.98
N ALA A 144 -3.56 -17.23 0.98
CA ALA A 144 -4.80 -17.05 1.75
C ALA A 144 -4.57 -17.06 3.28
N ARG A 145 -3.64 -17.88 3.77
CA ARG A 145 -3.33 -17.98 5.20
C ARG A 145 -2.65 -16.71 5.69
N GLU A 146 -1.61 -16.26 4.99
CA GLU A 146 -0.86 -15.05 5.36
C GLU A 146 -1.72 -13.79 5.21
N ALA A 147 -2.54 -13.71 4.16
CA ALA A 147 -3.47 -12.61 3.98
C ALA A 147 -4.48 -12.53 5.14
N LYS A 148 -5.12 -13.64 5.52
CA LYS A 148 -6.06 -13.67 6.65
C LYS A 148 -5.38 -13.38 8.00
N ARG A 149 -4.12 -13.79 8.17
CA ARG A 149 -3.32 -13.47 9.37
C ARG A 149 -3.09 -11.96 9.47
N LYS A 150 -2.55 -11.34 8.41
CA LYS A 150 -2.32 -9.89 8.32
C LYS A 150 -3.61 -9.08 8.47
N LEU A 151 -4.72 -9.54 7.88
CA LEU A 151 -6.04 -8.92 8.01
C LEU A 151 -6.43 -8.72 9.49
N ARG A 152 -6.28 -9.77 10.31
CA ARG A 152 -6.61 -9.73 11.74
C ARG A 152 -5.60 -8.92 12.54
N GLU A 153 -4.31 -9.20 12.39
CA GLU A 153 -3.25 -8.55 13.17
C GLU A 153 -3.19 -7.03 12.94
N LYS A 154 -3.51 -6.58 11.72
CA LYS A 154 -3.46 -5.16 11.33
C LYS A 154 -4.81 -4.45 11.41
N ASN A 155 -5.84 -5.09 11.98
CA ASN A 155 -7.20 -4.54 12.10
C ASN A 155 -7.75 -3.97 10.77
N LEU A 156 -7.55 -4.72 9.69
CA LEU A 156 -7.98 -4.35 8.34
C LEU A 156 -9.42 -4.78 8.09
N ASP A 157 -10.16 -4.02 7.26
CA ASP A 157 -11.49 -4.43 6.80
C ASP A 157 -11.42 -5.32 5.55
N ALA A 158 -10.37 -5.13 4.76
CA ALA A 158 -10.07 -5.93 3.58
C ALA A 158 -8.55 -6.08 3.39
N ILE A 159 -8.16 -7.15 2.73
CA ILE A 159 -6.79 -7.32 2.23
C ILE A 159 -6.84 -7.89 0.82
N ALA A 160 -6.20 -7.20 -0.13
CA ALA A 160 -6.03 -7.66 -1.49
C ALA A 160 -4.67 -8.34 -1.60
N ALA A 161 -4.67 -9.64 -1.89
CA ALA A 161 -3.46 -10.44 -1.97
C ALA A 161 -3.23 -10.92 -3.41
N ASN A 162 -1.98 -10.87 -3.86
CA ASN A 162 -1.59 -11.36 -5.17
C ASN A 162 -0.33 -12.22 -5.09
N ASP A 163 -0.30 -13.28 -5.90
CA ASP A 163 0.86 -14.14 -6.05
C ASP A 163 1.88 -13.46 -6.97
N VAL A 164 3.08 -13.18 -6.46
CA VAL A 164 4.18 -12.53 -7.21
C VAL A 164 5.26 -13.50 -7.67
N SER A 165 5.08 -14.81 -7.46
CA SER A 165 6.06 -15.82 -7.86
C SER A 165 6.17 -16.02 -9.38
N ARG A 166 5.18 -15.54 -10.14
CA ARG A 166 5.12 -15.69 -11.60
C ARG A 166 5.37 -14.37 -12.32
N ALA A 167 6.15 -14.43 -13.40
CA ALA A 167 6.52 -13.25 -14.20
C ALA A 167 5.35 -12.59 -14.96
N ASP A 168 4.23 -13.31 -15.17
CA ASP A 168 3.05 -12.81 -15.89
C ASP A 168 2.14 -11.91 -15.03
N ARG A 169 2.44 -11.74 -13.74
CA ARG A 169 1.61 -11.06 -12.73
C ARG A 169 2.46 -10.35 -11.67
N GLY A 170 1.83 -9.51 -10.85
CA GLY A 170 2.52 -8.85 -9.73
C GLY A 170 3.07 -7.45 -10.03
N PHE A 171 4.20 -7.12 -9.40
CA PHE A 171 4.67 -5.74 -9.24
C PHE A 171 4.95 -5.00 -10.55
N ASP A 172 5.62 -5.62 -11.52
CA ASP A 172 6.02 -4.93 -12.76
C ASP A 172 5.19 -5.34 -13.99
N ALA A 173 4.41 -6.41 -13.89
CA ALA A 173 3.55 -6.89 -14.97
C ALA A 173 2.46 -5.87 -15.36
N ALA A 174 1.89 -5.96 -16.56
CA ALA A 174 0.73 -5.14 -16.94
C ALA A 174 -0.58 -5.61 -16.30
N ARG A 175 -0.63 -6.88 -15.91
CA ARG A 175 -1.80 -7.58 -15.37
C ARG A 175 -1.65 -7.88 -13.89
N ASN A 176 -2.76 -8.19 -13.23
CA ASN A 176 -2.78 -8.66 -11.86
C ASN A 176 -3.96 -9.61 -11.63
N GLU A 177 -3.85 -10.45 -10.62
CA GLU A 177 -4.90 -11.33 -10.13
C GLU A 177 -4.99 -11.11 -8.62
N LEU A 178 -6.18 -10.86 -8.08
CA LEU A 178 -6.35 -10.51 -6.67
C LEU A 178 -7.29 -11.50 -5.99
N ALA A 179 -6.79 -12.16 -4.94
CA ALA A 179 -7.66 -12.77 -3.93
C ALA A 179 -7.89 -11.75 -2.82
N VAL A 180 -9.16 -11.41 -2.57
CA VAL A 180 -9.54 -10.36 -1.62
C VAL A 180 -10.28 -11.00 -0.45
N PHE A 181 -9.78 -10.78 0.75
CA PHE A 181 -10.38 -11.30 1.99
C PHE A 181 -10.91 -10.13 2.82
N PHE A 182 -12.06 -10.34 3.46
CA PHE A 182 -12.79 -9.32 4.21
C PHE A 182 -12.90 -9.72 5.69
N ALA A 183 -13.00 -8.71 6.57
CA ALA A 183 -13.08 -8.92 8.01
C ALA A 183 -14.33 -9.69 8.47
N ASP A 184 -15.40 -9.64 7.67
CA ASP A 184 -16.64 -10.41 7.88
C ASP A 184 -16.50 -11.90 7.48
N GLY A 185 -15.31 -12.32 7.04
CA GLY A 185 -15.03 -13.68 6.60
C GLY A 185 -15.29 -13.92 5.12
N ALA A 186 -15.90 -12.96 4.40
CA ALA A 186 -16.11 -13.10 2.97
C ALA A 186 -14.77 -13.15 2.22
N ALA A 187 -14.76 -13.83 1.09
CA ALA A 187 -13.65 -13.85 0.15
C ALA A 187 -14.18 -13.63 -1.26
N ARG A 188 -13.44 -12.87 -2.05
CA ARG A 188 -13.74 -12.62 -3.47
C ARG A 188 -12.47 -12.77 -4.29
N HIS A 189 -12.65 -13.03 -5.58
CA HIS A 189 -11.56 -13.22 -6.51
C HIS A 189 -11.74 -12.32 -7.72
N ILE A 190 -10.65 -11.66 -8.12
CA ILE A 190 -10.54 -10.93 -9.37
C ILE A 190 -9.59 -11.75 -10.25
N PRO A 191 -10.11 -12.44 -11.29
CA PRO A 191 -9.29 -13.16 -12.25
C PRO A 191 -8.25 -12.25 -12.91
N LEU A 192 -7.22 -12.87 -13.50
CA LEU A 192 -6.14 -12.17 -14.17
C LEU A 192 -6.69 -11.14 -15.19
N ALA A 193 -6.46 -9.86 -14.91
CA ALA A 193 -6.96 -8.76 -15.71
C ALA A 193 -5.95 -7.62 -15.73
N SER A 194 -6.22 -6.56 -16.50
CA SER A 194 -5.41 -5.34 -16.43
C SER A 194 -5.52 -4.72 -15.03
N LYS A 195 -4.46 -4.04 -14.57
CA LYS A 195 -4.47 -3.35 -13.28
C LYS A 195 -5.62 -2.34 -13.14
N ALA A 196 -6.03 -1.71 -14.23
CA ALA A 196 -7.19 -0.83 -14.26
C ALA A 196 -8.52 -1.56 -13.99
N VAL A 197 -8.71 -2.76 -14.55
CA VAL A 197 -9.89 -3.60 -14.26
C VAL A 197 -9.86 -4.08 -12.82
N CYS A 198 -8.71 -4.54 -12.32
CA CYS A 198 -8.55 -4.93 -10.93
C CYS A 198 -8.87 -3.78 -9.98
N ALA A 199 -8.37 -2.57 -10.27
CA ALA A 199 -8.58 -1.38 -9.48
C ALA A 199 -10.07 -1.02 -9.37
N ARG A 200 -10.79 -0.96 -10.50
CA ARG A 200 -12.23 -0.66 -10.50
C ARG A 200 -13.04 -1.70 -9.73
N ARG A 201 -12.76 -2.99 -9.93
CA ARG A 201 -13.47 -4.07 -9.22
C ARG A 201 -13.22 -4.05 -7.72
N LEU A 202 -11.97 -3.86 -7.30
CA LEU A 202 -11.62 -3.75 -5.89
C LEU A 202 -12.25 -2.51 -5.26
N LEU A 203 -12.15 -1.35 -5.92
CA LEU A 203 -12.74 -0.10 -5.44
C LEU A 203 -14.25 -0.25 -5.20
N ALA A 204 -15.00 -0.81 -6.15
CA ALA A 204 -16.44 -1.04 -6.01
C ALA A 204 -16.77 -1.87 -4.75
N TRP A 205 -15.94 -2.86 -4.40
CA TRP A 205 -16.14 -3.64 -3.18
C TRP A 205 -15.85 -2.83 -1.91
N LEU A 206 -14.83 -1.96 -1.95
CA LEU A 206 -14.47 -1.11 -0.83
C LEU A 206 -15.48 0.03 -0.60
N GLU A 207 -16.03 0.62 -1.66
CA GLU A 207 -17.14 1.58 -1.62
C GLU A 207 -18.33 1.02 -0.83
N ASN A 208 -18.77 -0.19 -1.20
CA ASN A 208 -19.84 -0.90 -0.51
C ASN A 208 -19.55 -1.12 0.98
N LEU A 209 -18.29 -1.34 1.38
CA LEU A 209 -17.92 -1.46 2.80
C LEU A 209 -18.04 -0.13 3.53
N VAL A 210 -17.57 0.96 2.92
CA VAL A 210 -17.66 2.31 3.50
C VAL A 210 -19.13 2.67 3.73
N GLU A 211 -19.99 2.45 2.72
CA GLU A 211 -21.43 2.72 2.85
C GLU A 211 -22.09 1.92 3.97
N LYS A 212 -21.76 0.64 4.11
CA LYS A 212 -22.27 -0.21 5.21
C LYS A 212 -21.84 0.33 6.58
N LYS A 213 -20.58 0.73 6.74
CA LYS A 213 -20.08 1.31 8.00
C LYS A 213 -20.76 2.62 8.35
N VAL A 214 -20.96 3.51 7.37
CA VAL A 214 -21.69 4.77 7.58
C VAL A 214 -23.12 4.48 8.04
N LYS A 215 -23.85 3.58 7.35
CA LYS A 215 -25.23 3.21 7.72
C LYS A 215 -25.32 2.59 9.11
N ASN A 216 -24.39 1.71 9.48
CA ASN A 216 -24.39 1.07 10.80
C ASN A 216 -24.08 2.08 11.91
N ASN A 217 -23.18 3.03 11.67
CA ASN A 217 -22.83 4.04 12.67
C ASN A 217 -23.96 5.06 12.88
N SER A 218 -24.75 5.36 11.85
CA SER A 218 -25.94 6.23 11.95
C SER A 218 -27.12 5.59 12.71
N LYS A 219 -27.18 4.26 12.79
CA LYS A 219 -28.22 3.55 13.57
C LYS A 219 -27.90 3.43 15.06
N ASN A 220 -26.62 3.62 15.41
CA ASN A 220 -26.11 3.46 16.78
C ASN A 220 -25.76 4.81 17.45
N SER A 221 -26.04 5.94 16.79
CA SER A 221 -25.91 7.31 17.33
C SER A 221 -27.28 7.90 17.58
#